data_AF-A0A2M8CNM8-F1
#
_entry.id   AF-A0A2M8CNM8-F1
#
_cell.length_a   1.000
_cell.length_b   1.000
_cell.length_c   1.000
_cell.angle_alpha   90.00
_cell.angle_beta   90.00
_cell.angle_gamma   90.00
#
_symmetry.space_group_name_H-M   'P 1'
#
loop_
_entity.id
_entity.type
_entity.pdbx_description
1 polymer ?
#
loop_
_entity_poly.entity_id
_entity_poly.type
_entity_poly.pdbx_seq_one_letter_code
_entity_poly.pdbx_strand_id
1 'polypeptide(L)' 'MVNINHGYEWRVSSDPSGDFAGRRLRLIDIQPYAPDANPPCPFEEGTVFVNERTGEKLIVRGGQIFRKDSLA' A
#
# COMPACT_ATOMS: atom_id res chain seq x y z
N MET A 1 -2.18 -20.36 -15.60
CA MET A 1 -1.55 -19.04 -15.85
C MET A 1 -2.43 -17.99 -15.21
N VAL A 2 -2.00 -17.41 -14.09
CA VAL A 2 -2.76 -16.32 -13.46
C VAL A 2 -2.47 -15.06 -14.25
N ASN A 3 -3.53 -14.47 -14.78
CA ASN A 3 -3.47 -13.27 -15.61
C ASN A 3 -3.21 -12.06 -14.67
N ILE A 4 -1.94 -11.71 -14.48
CA ILE A 4 -1.52 -10.55 -13.68
C ILE A 4 -1.80 -9.31 -14.55
N ASN A 5 -3.02 -8.79 -14.49
CA ASN A 5 -3.36 -7.55 -15.15
C ASN A 5 -2.50 -6.42 -14.56
N HIS A 6 -1.61 -5.88 -15.38
CA HIS A 6 -0.65 -4.82 -15.10
C HIS A 6 -1.29 -3.42 -14.89
N GLY A 7 -2.49 -3.36 -14.31
CA GLY A 7 -3.22 -2.12 -14.02
C GLY A 7 -2.92 -1.60 -12.62
N TYR A 8 -3.00 -0.29 -12.43
CA TYR A 8 -3.01 0.29 -11.10
C TYR A 8 -4.28 -0.14 -10.38
N GLU A 9 -4.18 -1.04 -9.42
CA GLU A 9 -5.33 -1.51 -8.64
C GLU A 9 -5.40 -0.85 -7.25
N TRP A 10 -4.36 -0.13 -6.84
CA TRP A 10 -4.28 0.49 -5.52
C TRP A 10 -4.23 2.01 -5.63
N ARG A 11 -4.98 2.69 -4.79
CA ARG A 11 -4.95 4.14 -4.65
C ARG A 11 -4.52 4.53 -3.24
N VAL A 12 -3.67 5.53 -3.13
CA VAL A 12 -3.35 6.17 -1.85
C VAL A 12 -4.55 7.00 -1.42
N SER A 13 -5.29 6.51 -0.42
CA SER A 13 -6.50 7.15 0.09
C SER A 13 -6.20 8.19 1.16
N SER A 14 -5.08 8.04 1.87
CA SER A 14 -4.63 8.98 2.90
C SER A 14 -3.11 8.89 2.97
N ASP A 15 -2.45 10.04 3.12
CA ASP A 15 -1.00 10.16 3.18
C ASP A 15 -0.67 11.40 4.01
N PRO A 16 -0.03 11.27 5.18
CA PRO A 16 0.21 12.41 6.07
C PRO A 16 1.13 13.49 5.49
N SER A 17 2.15 13.13 4.70
CA SER A 17 2.95 14.13 3.98
C SER A 17 2.18 14.81 2.86
N GLY A 18 1.19 14.11 2.29
CA GLY A 18 0.42 14.55 1.13
C GLY A 18 1.13 14.34 -0.20
N ASP A 19 2.39 13.88 -0.20
CA ASP A 19 3.20 13.68 -1.42
C ASP A 19 2.62 12.62 -2.35
N PHE A 20 1.88 11.67 -1.77
CA PHE A 20 1.33 10.53 -2.48
C PHE A 20 -0.19 10.51 -2.53
N ALA A 21 -0.88 11.46 -1.89
CA ALA A 21 -2.33 11.49 -1.82
C ALA A 21 -2.99 11.39 -3.21
N GLY A 22 -3.86 10.39 -3.40
CA GLY A 22 -4.56 10.16 -4.66
C GLY A 22 -3.74 9.46 -5.76
N ARG A 23 -2.45 9.20 -5.55
CA ARG A 23 -1.64 8.42 -6.49
C ARG A 23 -2.19 7.00 -6.63
N ARG A 24 -2.04 6.49 -7.84
CA ARG A 24 -2.36 5.10 -8.20
C ARG A 24 -1.06 4.29 -8.31
N LEU A 25 -1.05 3.12 -7.70
CA LEU A 25 0.09 2.24 -7.54
C LEU A 25 -0.33 0.80 -7.84
N ARG A 26 0.64 -0.04 -8.23
CA ARG A 26 0.42 -1.49 -8.30
C ARG A 26 0.81 -2.13 -6.98
N LEU A 27 0.30 -3.32 -6.73
CA LEU A 27 0.65 -4.06 -5.51
C LEU A 27 2.16 -4.27 -5.39
N ILE A 28 2.88 -4.51 -6.50
CA ILE A 28 4.34 -4.68 -6.52
C ILE A 28 5.11 -3.39 -6.19
N ASP A 29 4.49 -2.22 -6.30
CA ASP A 29 5.09 -0.95 -5.89
C ASP A 29 4.89 -0.71 -4.37
N ILE A 30 4.03 -1.51 -3.73
CA ILE A 30 3.61 -1.42 -2.30
C ILE A 30 4.16 -2.60 -1.48
N GLN A 31 4.11 -3.83 -1.97
CA GLN A 31 4.52 -5.05 -1.27
C GLN A 31 6.02 -5.26 -1.01
N PRO A 32 7.00 -4.58 -1.63
CA PRO A 32 8.40 -4.79 -1.29
C PRO A 32 8.78 -4.18 0.08
N TYR A 33 7.81 -3.80 0.92
CA TYR A 33 7.99 -3.28 2.28
C TYR A 33 7.26 -4.13 3.34
N ALA A 34 7.14 -5.43 3.06
CA ALA A 34 6.76 -6.44 4.06
C ALA A 34 7.80 -6.49 5.20
N PRO A 35 7.47 -7.05 6.38
CA PRO A 35 8.30 -6.92 7.59
C PRO A 35 9.78 -7.32 7.47
N ASP A 36 10.15 -8.14 6.49
CA ASP A 36 11.53 -8.60 6.23
C ASP A 36 12.21 -7.90 5.03
N ALA A 37 11.60 -6.85 4.48
CA ALA A 37 12.09 -6.23 3.26
C ALA A 37 12.93 -4.97 3.55
N ASN A 38 14.09 -4.92 2.90
CA ASN A 38 15.05 -3.82 2.91
C ASN A 38 15.16 -3.35 1.45
N PRO A 39 14.73 -2.14 1.06
CA PRO A 39 14.84 -0.84 1.75
C PRO A 39 13.62 -0.42 2.60
N PRO A 40 13.75 0.65 3.42
CA PRO A 40 12.64 1.22 4.18
C PRO A 40 11.47 1.63 3.28
N CYS A 41 10.25 1.45 3.79
CA CYS A 41 9.02 1.92 3.16
C CYS A 41 9.12 3.43 2.84
N PRO A 42 8.93 3.85 1.58
CA PRO A 42 9.03 5.27 1.17
C PRO A 42 7.80 6.09 1.57
N PHE A 43 6.77 5.42 2.10
CA PHE A 43 5.51 6.03 2.49
C PHE A 43 5.56 6.38 3.97
N GLU A 44 4.95 7.51 4.34
CA GLU A 44 4.93 7.96 5.72
C GLU A 44 4.07 7.05 6.61
N GLU A 45 4.37 7.02 7.91
CA GLU A 45 3.54 6.30 8.87
C GLU A 45 2.09 6.81 8.82
N GLY A 46 1.13 5.90 8.71
CA GLY A 46 -0.29 6.26 8.57
C GLY A 46 -0.76 6.44 7.13
N THR A 47 0.10 6.30 6.12
CA THR A 47 -0.35 6.22 4.72
C THR A 47 -1.24 4.99 4.53
N VAL A 48 -2.39 5.18 3.88
CA VAL A 48 -3.40 4.15 3.63
C VAL A 48 -3.57 3.94 2.14
N PHE A 49 -3.43 2.69 1.70
CA PHE A 49 -3.75 2.25 0.35
C PHE A 49 -5.09 1.54 0.34
N VAL A 50 -5.87 1.78 -0.70
CA VAL A 50 -7.15 1.11 -0.93
C VAL A 50 -7.11 0.45 -2.29
N ASN A 51 -7.42 -0.84 -2.35
CA ASN A 51 -7.62 -1.52 -3.61
C ASN A 51 -8.93 -1.03 -4.25
N GLU A 52 -8.86 -0.38 -5.41
CA GLU A 52 -10.03 0.21 -6.08
C GLU A 52 -11.03 -0.87 -6.56
N ARG A 53 -10.61 -2.13 -6.67
CA ARG A 53 -11.44 -3.26 -7.12
C ARG A 53 -12.08 -4.04 -5.98
N THR A 54 -11.34 -4.30 -4.90
CA THR A 54 -11.80 -5.14 -3.78
C THR A 54 -12.19 -4.34 -2.54
N GLY A 55 -11.76 -3.08 -2.44
CA GLY A 55 -11.92 -2.26 -1.23
C GLY A 55 -10.95 -2.61 -0.10
N GLU A 56 -10.05 -3.59 -0.30
CA GLU A 56 -9.02 -3.99 0.68
C GLU A 56 -8.16 -2.79 1.07
N LYS A 57 -7.77 -2.70 2.34
CA LYS A 57 -6.98 -1.59 2.87
C LYS A 57 -5.64 -2.05 3.42
N LEU A 58 -4.59 -1.36 3.01
CA LEU A 58 -3.25 -1.50 3.57
C LEU A 58 -2.88 -0.21 4.32
N ILE A 59 -2.12 -0.33 5.41
CA ILE A 59 -1.65 0.80 6.21
C ILE A 59 -0.16 0.68 6.51
N VAL A 60 0.55 1.81 6.44
CA VAL A 60 1.95 1.89 6.88
C VAL A 60 1.99 2.09 8.40
N ARG A 61 2.73 1.23 9.10
CA ARG A 61 3.06 1.38 10.53
C ARG A 61 4.48 0.91 10.79
N GLY A 62 5.26 1.68 11.56
CA GLY A 62 6.64 1.29 11.88
C GLY A 62 7.51 1.01 10.65
N GLY A 63 7.28 1.73 9.55
CA GLY A 63 8.00 1.54 8.30
C GLY A 63 7.66 0.25 7.54
N GLN A 64 6.58 -0.44 7.90
CA GLN A 64 6.11 -1.67 7.28
C GLN A 64 4.64 -1.56 6.86
N ILE A 65 4.22 -2.38 5.90
CA ILE A 65 2.86 -2.36 5.37
C ILE A 65 2.05 -3.54 5.92
N PHE A 66 0.93 -3.22 6.55
CA PHE A 66 0.01 -4.17 7.16
C PHE A 66 -1.35 -4.13 6.48
N ARG A 67 -2.04 -5.27 6.45
CA ARG A 67 -3.48 -5.30 6.16
C ARG A 67 -4.24 -4.69 7.31
N LYS A 68 -5.10 -3.71 7.02
CA LYS A 68 -5.86 -2.99 8.03
C LYS A 68 -6.82 -3.91 8.80
N ASP A 69 -7.41 -4.89 8.12
CA ASP A 69 -8.35 -5.85 8.73
C ASP A 69 -7.65 -6.94 9.58
N SER A 70 -6.31 -7.02 9.53
CA SER A 70 -5.53 -7.96 10.34
C SER A 70 -5.05 -7.38 11.68
N LEU A 71 -5.48 -6.16 12.03
CA LEU A 71 -5.10 -5.43 13.25
C LEU A 71 -6.11 -5.61 14.41
N ALA A 72 -6.75 -6.78 14.51
CA ALA A 72 -7.68 -7.12 15.58
C ALA A 72 -6.95 -7.42 16.90
#